data_AF-A0A2K8M6Y6-F1
#
_entry.id   AF-A0A2K8M6Y6-F1
#
_cell.length_a   1.000
_cell.length_b   1.000
_cell.length_c   1.000
_cell.angle_alpha   90.00
_cell.angle_beta   90.00
_cell.angle_gamma   90.00
#
_symmetry.space_group_name_H-M   'P 1'
#
loop_
_entity.id
_entity.type
_entity.pdbx_description
1 polymer ?
#
loop_
_entity_poly.entity_id
_entity_poly.type
_entity_poly.pdbx_seq_one_letter_code
_entity_poly.pdbx_strand_id
1 'polypeptide(L)'
;MAVRHRVPGAQVALWSGGETVMVQTGAEGGGRPMRRDSRVPIGSVTKAATATLAMMLVADGDLELDEPVGGILGDSGLSAALTLRRLLSHTSGLPSDPADAAGSCRKEVRAAESVCEPGAAFSYSNLGYALVGLLIEEVTGMRWREAVESILLRPLEIEPVYVDSPGVAAGHARDGVRPLEQVLPPMLDPAGALALSAGDLVVFGQVHLGKPGLLDVVTASDLHRPVAGAEPFGLAAGWGLGLACFGDEEFRWLGHDGTADGTSCHLRIDQAGACVLALTANGAGGADLWHDLVEELPELGLPPTRVQVAKSCPIPVPDGDFGSYRNGSLEYTIRPDAAGGACLDVDGDVFPELTRYADGTFTVRDPATGRATPCGRFRGEPGAAAAVEIGGRLARRC
;
A
#
# COMPACT_ATOMS: atom_id res chain seq x y z
N MET A 1 19.41 -2.80 13.76
CA MET A 1 18.01 -2.33 13.73
C MET A 1 17.01 -3.41 14.14
N ALA A 2 17.04 -4.62 13.55
CA ALA A 2 16.08 -5.69 13.89
C ALA A 2 15.90 -5.98 15.39
N VAL A 3 17.00 -6.14 16.14
CA VAL A 3 16.97 -6.35 17.60
C VAL A 3 16.31 -5.17 18.34
N ARG A 4 16.61 -3.93 17.92
CA ARG A 4 16.07 -2.70 18.54
C ARG A 4 14.54 -2.64 18.42
N HIS A 5 14.02 -3.01 17.25
CA HIS A 5 12.60 -2.96 16.91
C HIS A 5 11.87 -4.30 17.14
N ARG A 6 12.51 -5.26 17.81
CA ARG A 6 11.96 -6.59 18.10
C ARG A 6 11.42 -7.31 16.86
N VAL A 7 12.12 -7.16 15.74
CA VAL A 7 11.80 -7.86 14.50
C VAL A 7 12.39 -9.27 14.57
N PRO A 8 11.59 -10.35 14.50
CA PRO A 8 12.07 -11.73 14.64
C PRO A 8 13.07 -12.12 13.56
N GLY A 9 12.81 -11.70 12.33
CA GLY A 9 13.66 -11.92 11.17
C GLY A 9 13.38 -10.91 10.06
N ALA A 10 14.42 -10.63 9.28
CA ALA A 10 14.34 -9.68 8.17
C ALA A 10 15.32 -10.03 7.06
N GLN A 11 15.00 -9.61 5.84
CA GLN A 11 15.87 -9.60 4.67
C GLN A 11 15.95 -8.17 4.14
N VAL A 12 17.13 -7.77 3.69
CA VAL A 12 17.35 -6.54 2.92
C VAL A 12 18.15 -6.90 1.67
N ALA A 13 17.68 -6.44 0.52
CA ALA A 13 18.37 -6.62 -0.75
C ALA A 13 18.50 -5.28 -1.47
N LEU A 14 19.69 -5.02 -2.01
CA LEU A 14 20.02 -3.85 -2.81
C LEU A 14 20.59 -4.33 -4.13
N TRP A 15 20.02 -3.88 -5.24
CA TRP A 15 20.63 -3.99 -6.56
C TRP A 15 21.08 -2.62 -7.03
N SER A 16 22.34 -2.51 -7.42
CA SER A 16 22.94 -1.30 -7.98
C SER A 16 24.17 -1.67 -8.79
N GLY A 17 24.40 -0.98 -9.91
CA GLY A 17 25.57 -1.21 -10.75
C GLY A 17 25.66 -2.63 -11.35
N GLY A 18 24.53 -3.33 -11.48
CA GLY A 18 24.47 -4.70 -12.01
C GLY A 18 24.71 -5.80 -10.97
N GLU A 19 24.99 -5.46 -9.71
CA GLU A 19 25.22 -6.42 -8.63
C GLU A 19 24.10 -6.38 -7.59
N THR A 20 23.77 -7.54 -7.01
CA THR A 20 22.83 -7.65 -5.88
C THR A 20 23.60 -7.95 -4.60
N VAL A 21 23.44 -7.10 -3.60
CA VAL A 21 23.86 -7.36 -2.21
C VAL A 21 22.64 -7.72 -1.38
N MET A 22 22.70 -8.82 -0.65
CA MET A 22 21.62 -9.27 0.21
C MET A 22 22.12 -9.70 1.59
N VAL A 23 21.45 -9.20 2.61
CA VAL A 23 21.67 -9.54 4.02
C VAL A 23 20.37 -10.03 4.66
N GLN A 24 20.49 -10.97 5.59
CA GLN A 24 19.36 -11.51 6.33
C GLN A 24 19.76 -11.78 7.77
N THR A 25 18.78 -11.72 8.68
CA THR A 25 19.01 -11.98 10.10
C THR A 25 17.76 -12.58 10.75
N GLY A 26 17.95 -13.25 11.89
CA GLY A 26 16.87 -13.75 12.72
C GLY A 26 16.22 -15.03 12.21
N ALA A 27 14.92 -15.19 12.48
CA ALA A 27 14.15 -16.41 12.25
C ALA A 27 12.88 -16.15 11.43
N GLU A 28 12.52 -17.09 10.55
CA GLU A 28 11.27 -17.03 9.75
C GLU A 28 10.04 -17.60 10.50
N GLY A 29 10.25 -18.20 11.68
CA GLY A 29 9.21 -18.80 12.52
C GLY A 29 9.47 -20.28 12.84
N GLY A 30 8.92 -20.77 13.96
CA GLY A 30 9.04 -22.17 14.37
C GLY A 30 10.48 -22.65 14.61
N GLY A 31 11.39 -21.74 15.00
CA GLY A 31 12.81 -22.04 15.22
C GLY A 31 13.67 -22.13 13.95
N ARG A 32 13.09 -21.93 12.75
CA ARG A 32 13.86 -21.93 11.49
C ARG A 32 14.53 -20.57 11.27
N PRO A 33 15.81 -20.54 10.83
CA PRO A 33 16.50 -19.30 10.54
C PRO A 33 15.90 -18.61 9.30
N MET A 34 15.94 -17.28 9.29
CA MET A 34 15.66 -16.48 8.11
C MET A 34 16.74 -16.76 7.05
N ARG A 35 16.33 -17.22 5.87
CA ARG A 35 17.21 -17.52 4.74
C ARG A 35 17.08 -16.43 3.68
N ARG A 36 17.91 -16.49 2.64
CA ARG A 36 17.80 -15.58 1.48
C ARG A 36 16.54 -15.82 0.66
N ASP A 37 16.07 -17.06 0.62
CA ASP A 37 14.89 -17.52 -0.13
C ASP A 37 13.63 -17.64 0.73
N SER A 38 13.68 -17.22 2.00
CA SER A 38 12.48 -17.18 2.86
C SER A 38 11.43 -16.27 2.22
N ARG A 39 10.23 -16.83 2.00
CA ARG A 39 9.08 -16.12 1.41
C ARG A 39 8.30 -15.44 2.52
N VAL A 40 8.22 -14.12 2.49
CA VAL A 40 7.53 -13.32 3.49
C VAL A 40 6.27 -12.74 2.85
N PRO A 41 5.08 -12.85 3.48
CA PRO A 41 3.86 -12.16 3.03
C PRO A 41 4.15 -10.66 2.82
N ILE A 42 4.09 -10.20 1.56
CA ILE A 42 4.46 -8.82 1.21
C ILE A 42 3.28 -7.85 1.29
N GLY A 43 2.09 -8.36 1.60
CA GLY A 43 0.86 -7.59 1.68
C GLY A 43 0.67 -6.74 0.44
N SER A 44 0.38 -5.45 0.66
CA SER A 44 0.03 -4.52 -0.42
C SER A 44 1.10 -4.27 -1.49
N VAL A 45 2.35 -4.69 -1.32
CA VAL A 45 3.32 -4.69 -2.44
C VAL A 45 2.84 -5.60 -3.60
N THR A 46 1.97 -6.57 -3.31
CA THR A 46 1.24 -7.36 -4.33
C THR A 46 0.56 -6.49 -5.38
N LYS A 47 0.06 -5.30 -5.01
CA LYS A 47 -0.60 -4.38 -5.95
C LYS A 47 0.34 -3.89 -7.04
N ALA A 48 1.61 -3.68 -6.74
CA ALA A 48 2.59 -3.32 -7.76
C ALA A 48 2.71 -4.43 -8.82
N ALA A 49 2.69 -5.71 -8.41
CA ALA A 49 2.70 -6.85 -9.32
C ALA A 49 1.40 -6.95 -10.13
N THR A 50 0.23 -6.82 -9.48
CA THR A 50 -1.08 -6.80 -10.15
C THR A 50 -1.20 -5.66 -11.16
N ALA A 51 -0.72 -4.46 -10.80
CA ALA A 51 -0.71 -3.31 -11.69
C ALA A 51 0.24 -3.51 -12.87
N THR A 52 1.44 -4.06 -12.62
CA THR A 52 2.40 -4.40 -13.68
C THR A 52 1.78 -5.38 -14.67
N LEU A 53 1.13 -6.44 -14.18
CA LEU A 53 0.40 -7.39 -15.01
C LEU A 53 -0.72 -6.72 -15.82
N ALA A 54 -1.55 -5.91 -15.19
CA ALA A 54 -2.61 -5.19 -15.89
C ALA A 54 -2.04 -4.27 -16.98
N MET A 55 -0.92 -3.60 -16.73
CA MET A 55 -0.26 -2.74 -17.71
C MET A 55 0.41 -3.53 -18.84
N MET A 56 0.89 -4.76 -18.59
CA MET A 56 1.32 -5.67 -19.66
C MET A 56 0.16 -6.02 -20.60
N LEU A 57 -1.01 -6.30 -20.06
CA LEU A 57 -2.22 -6.54 -20.85
C LEU A 57 -2.69 -5.28 -21.60
N VAL A 58 -2.44 -4.08 -21.07
CA VAL A 58 -2.64 -2.82 -21.82
C VAL A 58 -1.66 -2.72 -22.98
N ALA A 59 -0.39 -3.06 -22.78
CA ALA A 59 0.61 -3.04 -23.85
C ALA A 59 0.28 -4.02 -24.99
N ASP A 60 -0.33 -5.17 -24.65
CA ASP A 60 -0.79 -6.17 -25.61
C ASP A 60 -2.14 -5.82 -26.28
N GLY A 61 -2.84 -4.77 -25.80
CA GLY A 61 -4.13 -4.31 -26.32
C GLY A 61 -5.34 -5.11 -25.80
N ASP A 62 -5.15 -5.96 -24.80
CA ASP A 62 -6.22 -6.76 -24.16
C ASP A 62 -7.01 -5.95 -23.11
N LEU A 63 -6.41 -4.88 -22.57
CA LEU A 63 -7.05 -3.94 -21.66
C LEU A 63 -6.86 -2.50 -22.14
N GLU A 64 -7.83 -1.65 -21.84
CA GLU A 64 -7.74 -0.21 -22.09
C GLU A 64 -7.89 0.59 -20.79
N LEU A 65 -7.01 1.58 -20.61
CA LEU A 65 -6.90 2.33 -19.34
C LEU A 65 -8.17 3.11 -19.00
N ASP A 66 -8.81 3.68 -20.03
CA ASP A 66 -9.91 4.63 -19.88
C ASP A 66 -11.26 4.06 -20.36
N GLU A 67 -11.30 2.78 -20.74
CA GLU A 67 -12.55 2.09 -21.01
C GLU A 67 -13.32 1.83 -19.69
N PRO A 68 -14.65 2.04 -19.66
CA PRO A 68 -15.47 1.66 -18.52
C PRO A 68 -15.40 0.16 -18.22
N VAL A 69 -15.06 -0.19 -16.99
CA VAL A 69 -14.88 -1.60 -16.55
C VAL A 69 -16.14 -2.43 -16.70
N GLY A 70 -17.32 -1.81 -16.66
CA GLY A 70 -18.60 -2.49 -16.90
C GLY A 70 -18.73 -3.05 -18.31
N GLY A 71 -18.10 -2.43 -19.32
CA GLY A 71 -18.07 -2.95 -20.70
C GLY A 71 -17.27 -4.24 -20.79
N ILE A 72 -16.05 -4.21 -20.25
CA ILE A 72 -15.10 -5.33 -20.22
C ILE A 72 -15.72 -6.53 -19.50
N LEU A 73 -16.35 -6.28 -18.34
CA LEU A 73 -16.95 -7.33 -17.52
C LEU A 73 -18.34 -7.79 -18.01
N GLY A 74 -18.93 -7.15 -19.03
CA GLY A 74 -20.32 -7.40 -19.40
C GLY A 74 -21.33 -7.07 -18.29
N ASP A 75 -21.03 -6.05 -17.48
CA ASP A 75 -21.79 -5.63 -16.30
C ASP A 75 -22.25 -4.18 -16.42
N SER A 76 -23.44 -3.98 -17.01
CA SER A 76 -24.05 -2.65 -17.15
C SER A 76 -24.51 -2.02 -15.82
N GLY A 77 -24.41 -2.75 -14.70
CA GLY A 77 -24.73 -2.24 -13.37
C GLY A 77 -23.57 -1.49 -12.71
N LEU A 78 -22.36 -1.58 -13.28
CA LEU A 78 -21.20 -0.84 -12.81
C LEU A 78 -21.20 0.60 -13.36
N SER A 79 -20.74 1.54 -12.54
CA SER A 79 -20.62 2.93 -12.95
C SER A 79 -19.68 3.07 -14.15
N ALA A 80 -20.11 3.82 -15.18
CA ALA A 80 -19.29 4.13 -16.34
C ALA A 80 -18.04 4.99 -15.99
N ALA A 81 -18.00 5.56 -14.79
CA ALA A 81 -16.86 6.30 -14.29
C ALA A 81 -15.76 5.40 -13.70
N LEU A 82 -16.01 4.10 -13.51
CA LEU A 82 -14.97 3.16 -13.10
C LEU A 82 -14.15 2.75 -14.33
N THR A 83 -12.87 3.12 -14.36
CA THR A 83 -11.91 2.76 -15.41
C THR A 83 -10.68 2.11 -14.78
N LEU A 84 -9.92 1.32 -15.55
CA LEU A 84 -8.69 0.68 -15.07
C LEU A 84 -7.70 1.71 -14.51
N ARG A 85 -7.52 2.86 -15.18
CA ARG A 85 -6.67 3.97 -14.72
C ARG A 85 -7.04 4.43 -13.31
N ARG A 86 -8.34 4.59 -13.03
CA ARG A 86 -8.83 5.06 -11.73
C ARG A 86 -8.68 4.00 -10.63
N LEU A 87 -8.82 2.72 -10.98
CA LEU A 87 -8.59 1.63 -10.03
C LEU A 87 -7.10 1.54 -9.64
N LEU A 88 -6.21 1.53 -10.63
CA LEU A 88 -4.76 1.42 -10.41
C LEU A 88 -4.17 2.59 -9.62
N SER A 89 -4.74 3.79 -9.78
CA SER A 89 -4.32 5.02 -9.10
C SER A 89 -5.06 5.33 -7.80
N HIS A 90 -5.97 4.46 -7.35
CA HIS A 90 -6.83 4.71 -6.18
C HIS A 90 -7.65 6.01 -6.26
N THR A 91 -8.11 6.35 -7.46
CA THR A 91 -8.98 7.51 -7.72
C THR A 91 -10.38 7.09 -8.19
N SER A 92 -10.77 5.84 -7.96
CA SER A 92 -12.08 5.30 -8.35
C SER A 92 -13.23 5.77 -7.45
N GLY A 93 -12.94 6.29 -6.26
CA GLY A 93 -13.94 6.62 -5.25
C GLY A 93 -14.56 5.39 -4.57
N LEU A 94 -14.03 4.18 -4.79
CA LEU A 94 -14.45 2.97 -4.08
C LEU A 94 -13.95 3.00 -2.62
N PRO A 95 -14.68 2.37 -1.68
CA PRO A 95 -14.21 2.21 -0.31
C PRO A 95 -12.93 1.38 -0.23
N SER A 96 -12.25 1.46 0.91
CA SER A 96 -10.97 0.79 1.17
C SER A 96 -11.10 -0.71 0.94
N ASP A 97 -12.14 -1.33 1.50
CA ASP A 97 -12.30 -2.78 1.54
C ASP A 97 -13.75 -3.17 1.21
N PRO A 98 -13.99 -4.40 0.71
CA PRO A 98 -15.35 -4.95 0.61
C PRO A 98 -15.99 -5.06 2.00
N ALA A 99 -17.31 -4.93 2.07
CA ALA A 99 -18.05 -5.17 3.31
C ALA A 99 -18.14 -6.68 3.63
N ASP A 100 -18.25 -7.51 2.58
CA ASP A 100 -18.19 -8.96 2.67
C ASP A 100 -17.18 -9.53 1.66
N ALA A 101 -15.95 -9.77 2.14
CA ALA A 101 -14.86 -10.32 1.34
C ALA A 101 -15.06 -11.80 0.95
N ALA A 102 -16.04 -12.51 1.53
CA ALA A 102 -16.43 -13.86 1.11
C ALA A 102 -17.44 -13.85 -0.05
N GLY A 103 -18.00 -12.67 -0.37
CA GLY A 103 -19.00 -12.47 -1.41
C GLY A 103 -18.43 -12.40 -2.82
N SER A 104 -19.23 -11.80 -3.73
CA SER A 104 -18.83 -11.54 -5.11
C SER A 104 -18.28 -10.13 -5.24
N CYS A 105 -17.08 -9.97 -5.82
CA CYS A 105 -16.48 -8.65 -6.05
C CYS A 105 -17.44 -7.70 -6.81
N ARG A 106 -18.12 -8.18 -7.84
CA ARG A 106 -19.10 -7.38 -8.60
C ARG A 106 -20.25 -6.89 -7.72
N LYS A 107 -20.74 -7.74 -6.80
CA LYS A 107 -21.81 -7.37 -5.87
C LYS A 107 -21.34 -6.32 -4.88
N GLU A 108 -20.14 -6.48 -4.33
CA GLU A 108 -19.52 -5.53 -3.41
C GLU A 108 -19.33 -4.16 -4.08
N VAL A 109 -18.78 -4.13 -5.30
CA VAL A 109 -18.59 -2.87 -6.06
C VAL A 109 -19.92 -2.19 -6.38
N ARG A 110 -20.98 -2.94 -6.75
CA ARG A 110 -22.31 -2.36 -7.02
C ARG A 110 -22.98 -1.80 -5.76
N ALA A 111 -22.75 -2.44 -4.62
CA ALA A 111 -23.34 -2.03 -3.33
C ALA A 111 -22.54 -0.92 -2.63
N ALA A 112 -21.29 -0.70 -3.04
CA ALA A 112 -20.39 0.25 -2.42
C ALA A 112 -20.92 1.69 -2.55
N GLU A 113 -20.99 2.39 -1.42
CA GLU A 113 -21.16 3.84 -1.42
C GLU A 113 -19.81 4.50 -1.72
N SER A 114 -19.83 5.44 -2.66
CA SER A 114 -18.61 6.11 -3.10
C SER A 114 -18.12 7.12 -2.07
N VAL A 115 -16.82 7.05 -1.74
CA VAL A 115 -16.18 7.94 -0.76
C VAL A 115 -15.87 9.32 -1.33
N CYS A 116 -15.84 9.47 -2.65
CA CYS A 116 -15.75 10.73 -3.38
C CYS A 116 -16.12 10.50 -4.85
N GLU A 117 -16.43 11.58 -5.58
CA GLU A 117 -16.62 11.49 -7.03
C GLU A 117 -15.39 10.86 -7.71
N PRO A 118 -15.55 9.89 -8.63
CA PRO A 118 -14.43 9.26 -9.32
C PRO A 118 -13.51 10.27 -10.01
N GLY A 119 -12.22 10.23 -9.68
CA GLY A 119 -11.19 11.16 -10.15
C GLY A 119 -11.04 12.42 -9.30
N ALA A 120 -11.89 12.66 -8.30
CA ALA A 120 -11.84 13.90 -7.51
C ALA A 120 -10.77 13.89 -6.41
N ALA A 121 -10.42 12.71 -5.88
CA ALA A 121 -9.41 12.58 -4.83
C ALA A 121 -8.78 11.18 -4.85
N PHE A 122 -7.63 11.07 -4.19
CA PHE A 122 -7.03 9.78 -3.84
C PHE A 122 -7.74 9.19 -2.62
N SER A 123 -8.09 7.92 -2.69
CA SER A 123 -8.47 7.12 -1.53
C SER A 123 -8.08 5.66 -1.77
N TYR A 124 -7.10 5.18 -1.01
CA TYR A 124 -6.56 3.83 -1.12
C TYR A 124 -7.67 2.78 -1.04
N SER A 125 -7.66 1.81 -1.98
CA SER A 125 -8.73 0.81 -2.10
C SER A 125 -8.19 -0.56 -2.51
N ASN A 126 -8.31 -1.52 -1.60
CA ASN A 126 -8.16 -2.95 -1.85
C ASN A 126 -9.31 -3.50 -2.69
N LEU A 127 -10.55 -3.03 -2.48
CA LEU A 127 -11.70 -3.39 -3.32
C LEU A 127 -11.46 -3.00 -4.79
N GLY A 128 -10.84 -1.84 -5.03
CA GLY A 128 -10.44 -1.43 -6.37
C GLY A 128 -9.47 -2.41 -7.03
N TYR A 129 -8.50 -2.92 -6.27
CA TYR A 129 -7.55 -3.93 -6.78
C TYR A 129 -8.16 -5.33 -6.93
N ALA A 130 -9.13 -5.70 -6.09
CA ALA A 130 -9.93 -6.90 -6.32
C ALA A 130 -10.66 -6.82 -7.67
N LEU A 131 -11.19 -5.65 -8.03
CA LEU A 131 -11.81 -5.43 -9.34
C LEU A 131 -10.79 -5.47 -10.49
N VAL A 132 -9.56 -4.98 -10.29
CA VAL A 132 -8.47 -5.15 -11.28
C VAL A 132 -8.15 -6.62 -11.49
N GLY A 133 -8.09 -7.41 -10.42
CA GLY A 133 -7.94 -8.86 -10.53
C GLY A 133 -9.03 -9.49 -11.39
N LEU A 134 -10.29 -9.12 -11.14
CA LEU A 134 -11.42 -9.63 -11.92
C LEU A 134 -11.35 -9.22 -13.41
N LEU A 135 -10.85 -8.02 -13.72
CA LEU A 135 -10.61 -7.61 -15.11
C LEU A 135 -9.55 -8.48 -15.79
N ILE A 136 -8.46 -8.77 -15.08
CA ILE A 136 -7.41 -9.69 -15.55
C ILE A 136 -8.01 -11.07 -15.81
N GLU A 137 -8.85 -11.59 -14.89
CA GLU A 137 -9.48 -12.89 -15.07
C GLU A 137 -10.40 -12.94 -16.28
N GLU A 138 -11.18 -11.89 -16.51
CA GLU A 138 -12.10 -11.79 -17.64
C GLU A 138 -11.35 -11.81 -18.98
N VAL A 139 -10.30 -11.01 -19.14
CA VAL A 139 -9.61 -10.88 -20.43
C VAL A 139 -8.66 -12.03 -20.72
N THR A 140 -8.06 -12.64 -19.68
CA THR A 140 -7.12 -13.75 -19.87
C THR A 140 -7.78 -15.12 -19.83
N GLY A 141 -8.96 -15.24 -19.21
CA GLY A 141 -9.60 -16.53 -18.89
C GLY A 141 -8.87 -17.33 -17.80
N MET A 142 -7.84 -16.77 -17.17
CA MET A 142 -7.06 -17.37 -16.09
C MET A 142 -7.51 -16.79 -14.74
N ARG A 143 -7.47 -17.56 -13.66
CA ARG A 143 -7.57 -16.96 -12.32
C ARG A 143 -6.42 -16.00 -12.08
N TRP A 144 -6.59 -15.01 -11.21
CA TRP A 144 -5.53 -14.02 -10.97
C TRP A 144 -4.18 -14.66 -10.59
N ARG A 145 -4.18 -15.70 -9.73
CA ARG A 145 -2.98 -16.44 -9.35
C ARG A 145 -2.30 -17.10 -10.57
N GLU A 146 -3.07 -17.65 -11.48
CA GLU A 146 -2.55 -18.30 -12.70
C GLU A 146 -1.98 -17.26 -13.68
N ALA A 147 -2.65 -16.11 -13.81
CA ALA A 147 -2.21 -15.01 -14.65
C ALA A 147 -0.91 -14.37 -14.13
N VAL A 148 -0.84 -14.00 -12.85
CA VAL A 148 0.37 -13.41 -12.25
C VAL A 148 1.55 -14.38 -12.28
N GLU A 149 1.30 -15.66 -12.07
CA GLU A 149 2.32 -16.69 -12.20
C GLU A 149 2.85 -16.80 -13.64
N SER A 150 1.96 -16.95 -14.61
CA SER A 150 2.32 -17.29 -15.99
C SER A 150 2.89 -16.10 -16.76
N ILE A 151 2.30 -14.92 -16.58
CA ILE A 151 2.59 -13.72 -17.38
C ILE A 151 3.69 -12.88 -16.72
N LEU A 152 3.79 -12.88 -15.39
CA LEU A 152 4.74 -12.00 -14.68
C LEU A 152 5.84 -12.77 -13.93
N LEU A 153 5.50 -13.66 -12.99
CA LEU A 153 6.49 -14.23 -12.07
C LEU A 153 7.42 -15.25 -12.74
N ARG A 154 6.88 -16.19 -13.53
CA ARG A 154 7.69 -17.20 -14.23
C ARG A 154 8.68 -16.59 -15.24
N PRO A 155 8.30 -15.60 -16.07
CA PRO A 155 9.27 -14.90 -16.93
C PRO A 155 10.37 -14.17 -16.16
N LEU A 156 10.12 -13.81 -14.90
CA LEU A 156 11.11 -13.24 -13.99
C LEU A 156 11.94 -14.28 -13.24
N GLU A 157 11.68 -15.58 -13.45
CA GLU A 157 12.24 -16.68 -12.68
C GLU A 157 11.95 -16.57 -11.17
N ILE A 158 10.85 -15.89 -10.82
CA ILE A 158 10.35 -15.80 -9.46
C ILE A 158 9.38 -16.96 -9.23
N GLU A 159 9.64 -17.76 -8.21
CA GLU A 159 8.75 -18.83 -7.80
C GLU A 159 7.46 -18.24 -7.19
N PRO A 160 6.27 -18.64 -7.70
CA PRO A 160 5.00 -18.15 -7.19
C PRO A 160 4.70 -18.75 -5.82
N VAL A 161 4.65 -17.89 -4.79
CA VAL A 161 4.28 -18.28 -3.43
C VAL A 161 3.26 -17.29 -2.89
N TYR A 162 2.24 -17.81 -2.20
CA TYR A 162 1.11 -17.03 -1.70
C TYR A 162 1.03 -17.10 -0.17
N VAL A 163 0.33 -16.17 0.47
CA VAL A 163 0.24 -16.07 1.94
C VAL A 163 -0.31 -17.34 2.62
N ASP A 164 -1.12 -18.12 1.91
CA ASP A 164 -1.72 -19.39 2.36
C ASP A 164 -0.87 -20.63 2.00
N SER A 165 0.27 -20.44 1.33
CA SER A 165 1.16 -21.53 0.93
C SER A 165 1.93 -22.10 2.12
N PRO A 166 2.24 -23.40 2.13
CA PRO A 166 3.07 -23.98 3.17
C PRO A 166 4.50 -23.43 3.11
N GLY A 167 5.13 -23.26 4.28
CA GLY A 167 6.54 -22.87 4.36
C GLY A 167 6.81 -21.36 4.28
N VAL A 168 5.76 -20.54 4.15
CA VAL A 168 5.83 -19.09 4.24
C VAL A 168 6.27 -18.65 5.65
N ALA A 169 7.04 -17.57 5.73
CA ALA A 169 7.48 -17.01 7.01
C ALA A 169 6.28 -16.57 7.86
N ALA A 170 6.24 -16.99 9.12
CA ALA A 170 5.18 -16.60 10.03
C ALA A 170 5.33 -15.12 10.41
N GLY A 171 4.26 -14.36 10.29
CA GLY A 171 4.19 -13.01 10.85
C GLY A 171 4.12 -13.05 12.37
N HIS A 172 4.61 -12.01 13.04
CA HIS A 172 4.61 -11.92 14.51
C HIS A 172 4.02 -10.59 14.99
N ALA A 173 3.34 -10.66 16.13
CA ALA A 173 2.85 -9.48 16.84
C ALA A 173 3.99 -8.52 17.20
N ARG A 174 3.65 -7.29 17.63
CA ARG A 174 4.64 -6.26 18.00
C ARG A 174 5.59 -6.66 19.15
N ASP A 175 5.23 -7.69 19.93
CA ASP A 175 6.13 -8.29 20.92
C ASP A 175 7.31 -9.05 20.29
N GLY A 176 7.23 -9.39 19.00
CA GLY A 176 8.26 -10.10 18.24
C GLY A 176 8.33 -11.60 18.56
N VAL A 177 7.36 -12.14 19.29
CA VAL A 177 7.40 -13.52 19.80
C VAL A 177 6.16 -14.30 19.37
N ARG A 178 4.99 -13.69 19.45
CA ARG A 178 3.73 -14.38 19.23
C ARG A 178 3.41 -14.42 17.73
N PRO A 179 3.35 -15.62 17.11
CA PRO A 179 3.00 -15.73 15.71
C PRO A 179 1.55 -15.30 15.48
N LEU A 180 1.29 -14.74 14.30
CA LEU A 180 -0.03 -14.37 13.82
C LEU A 180 -0.38 -15.24 12.61
N GLU A 181 -1.62 -15.69 12.58
CA GLU A 181 -2.20 -16.38 11.43
C GLU A 181 -2.45 -15.35 10.33
N GLN A 182 -2.02 -15.66 9.10
CA GLN A 182 -2.36 -14.85 7.93
C GLN A 182 -3.80 -15.15 7.52
N VAL A 183 -4.65 -14.12 7.45
CA VAL A 183 -6.01 -14.29 6.93
C VAL A 183 -6.23 -13.30 5.80
N LEU A 184 -6.30 -13.84 4.58
CA LEU A 184 -6.66 -13.06 3.39
C LEU A 184 -7.74 -13.81 2.59
N PRO A 185 -8.94 -13.24 2.46
CA PRO A 185 -9.98 -13.81 1.60
C PRO A 185 -9.53 -13.82 0.13
N PRO A 186 -9.88 -14.85 -0.67
CA PRO A 186 -9.44 -14.97 -2.06
C PRO A 186 -9.78 -13.76 -2.95
N MET A 187 -10.90 -13.05 -2.66
CA MET A 187 -11.25 -11.80 -3.36
C MET A 187 -10.13 -10.77 -3.32
N LEU A 188 -9.36 -10.73 -2.23
CA LEU A 188 -8.29 -9.78 -2.00
C LEU A 188 -6.91 -10.30 -2.42
N ASP A 189 -6.84 -11.46 -3.08
CA ASP A 189 -5.58 -11.98 -3.61
C ASP A 189 -4.82 -10.94 -4.46
N PRO A 190 -5.46 -10.24 -5.43
CA PRO A 190 -4.80 -9.21 -6.25
C PRO A 190 -4.29 -8.00 -5.46
N ALA A 191 -4.77 -7.82 -4.23
CA ALA A 191 -4.42 -6.72 -3.36
C ALA A 191 -3.32 -7.08 -2.36
N GLY A 192 -3.06 -8.37 -2.07
CA GLY A 192 -2.21 -8.75 -0.94
C GLY A 192 -1.66 -10.17 -0.85
N ALA A 193 -1.95 -11.08 -1.78
CA ALA A 193 -1.68 -12.51 -1.57
C ALA A 193 -0.23 -12.97 -1.80
N LEU A 194 0.65 -12.17 -2.39
CA LEU A 194 2.01 -12.66 -2.67
C LEU A 194 2.84 -12.79 -1.39
N ALA A 195 3.71 -13.79 -1.38
CA ALA A 195 4.78 -13.95 -0.41
C ALA A 195 6.11 -14.07 -1.15
N LEU A 196 6.99 -13.09 -1.00
CA LEU A 196 8.26 -12.98 -1.73
C LEU A 196 9.42 -12.75 -0.77
N SER A 197 10.63 -13.06 -1.24
CA SER A 197 11.87 -12.63 -0.58
C SER A 197 12.25 -11.21 -1.02
N ALA A 198 13.14 -10.55 -0.26
CA ALA A 198 13.72 -9.28 -0.71
C ALA A 198 14.49 -9.42 -2.05
N GLY A 199 15.06 -10.60 -2.33
CA GLY A 199 15.72 -10.89 -3.60
C GLY A 199 14.75 -10.89 -4.79
N ASP A 200 13.58 -11.51 -4.64
CA ASP A 200 12.56 -11.52 -5.71
C ASP A 200 12.02 -10.11 -5.95
N LEU A 201 11.83 -9.32 -4.89
CA LEU A 201 11.38 -7.93 -4.98
C LEU A 201 12.37 -7.05 -5.74
N VAL A 202 13.66 -7.31 -5.58
CA VAL A 202 14.70 -6.66 -6.39
C VAL A 202 14.59 -7.03 -7.86
N VAL A 203 14.40 -8.32 -8.18
CA VAL A 203 14.20 -8.80 -9.56
C VAL A 203 12.94 -8.20 -10.18
N PHE A 204 11.85 -8.11 -9.41
CA PHE A 204 10.63 -7.45 -9.81
C PHE A 204 10.85 -5.94 -10.04
N GLY A 205 11.53 -5.25 -9.12
CA GLY A 205 11.78 -3.80 -9.25
C GLY A 205 12.62 -3.44 -10.49
N GLN A 206 13.50 -4.33 -10.95
CA GLN A 206 14.27 -4.15 -12.19
C GLN A 206 13.38 -4.03 -13.44
N VAL A 207 12.16 -4.58 -13.44
CA VAL A 207 11.18 -4.38 -14.52
C VAL A 207 10.95 -2.89 -14.77
N HIS A 208 10.85 -2.12 -13.70
CA HIS A 208 10.61 -0.68 -13.75
C HIS A 208 11.87 0.17 -14.03
N LEU A 209 13.03 -0.49 -14.17
CA LEU A 209 14.27 0.10 -14.69
C LEU A 209 14.47 -0.18 -16.18
N GLY A 210 13.49 -0.78 -16.86
CA GLY A 210 13.54 -1.06 -18.30
C GLY A 210 14.13 -2.43 -18.65
N LYS A 211 13.95 -3.44 -17.78
CA LYS A 211 14.31 -4.83 -18.13
C LYS A 211 13.61 -5.22 -19.44
N PRO A 212 14.34 -5.63 -20.49
CA PRO A 212 13.74 -5.92 -21.79
C PRO A 212 12.70 -7.05 -21.75
N GLY A 213 11.66 -6.93 -22.57
CA GLY A 213 10.72 -8.02 -22.86
C GLY A 213 9.50 -8.14 -21.94
N LEU A 214 9.30 -7.21 -21.00
CA LEU A 214 8.12 -7.21 -20.11
C LEU A 214 7.25 -5.96 -20.24
N LEU A 215 7.84 -4.76 -20.16
CA LEU A 215 7.14 -3.50 -20.39
C LEU A 215 7.90 -2.67 -21.41
N ASP A 216 7.19 -2.11 -22.39
CA ASP A 216 7.75 -1.08 -23.26
C ASP A 216 7.83 0.28 -22.53
N VAL A 217 8.60 1.20 -23.10
CA VAL A 217 8.89 2.51 -22.48
C VAL A 217 7.63 3.36 -22.31
N VAL A 218 6.66 3.28 -23.22
CA VAL A 218 5.42 4.07 -23.16
C VAL A 218 4.55 3.56 -22.01
N THR A 219 4.29 2.26 -21.99
CA THR A 219 3.51 1.61 -20.93
C THR A 219 4.15 1.80 -19.56
N ALA A 220 5.47 1.66 -19.46
CA ALA A 220 6.21 1.96 -18.22
C ALA A 220 6.06 3.43 -17.80
N SER A 221 6.15 4.37 -18.74
CA SER A 221 5.98 5.80 -18.44
C SER A 221 4.58 6.11 -17.88
N ASP A 222 3.54 5.50 -18.43
CA ASP A 222 2.17 5.67 -17.92
C ASP A 222 2.00 5.02 -16.53
N LEU A 223 2.63 3.87 -16.29
CA LEU A 223 2.64 3.22 -14.98
C LEU A 223 3.30 4.11 -13.92
N HIS A 224 4.40 4.77 -14.26
CA HIS A 224 5.24 5.54 -13.34
C HIS A 224 4.76 6.97 -13.09
N ARG A 225 3.94 7.53 -13.99
CA ARG A 225 3.53 8.94 -13.94
C ARG A 225 2.49 9.18 -12.82
N PRO A 226 2.76 10.06 -11.84
CA PRO A 226 1.78 10.40 -10.81
C PRO A 226 0.52 11.01 -11.41
N VAL A 227 -0.64 10.63 -10.88
CA VAL A 227 -1.92 11.27 -11.20
C VAL A 227 -1.99 12.65 -10.55
N ALA A 228 -2.15 13.69 -11.37
CA ALA A 228 -2.23 15.06 -10.91
C ALA A 228 -3.52 15.33 -10.12
N GLY A 229 -3.44 16.16 -9.08
CA GLY A 229 -4.60 16.59 -8.30
C GLY A 229 -5.16 15.55 -7.31
N ALA A 230 -4.56 14.37 -7.22
CA ALA A 230 -4.96 13.30 -6.30
C ALA A 230 -3.81 12.96 -5.34
N GLU A 231 -3.61 13.81 -4.33
CA GLU A 231 -2.51 13.67 -3.37
C GLU A 231 -2.73 12.46 -2.43
N PRO A 232 -1.81 11.47 -2.39
CA PRO A 232 -1.90 10.31 -1.50
C PRO A 232 -1.42 10.64 -0.08
N PHE A 233 -2.18 11.51 0.59
CA PHE A 233 -1.81 12.09 1.87
C PHE A 233 -1.41 11.03 2.92
N GLY A 234 -0.25 11.24 3.53
CA GLY A 234 0.29 10.37 4.57
C GLY A 234 0.90 9.05 4.06
N LEU A 235 0.86 8.77 2.76
CA LEU A 235 1.47 7.55 2.18
C LEU A 235 2.66 7.86 1.28
N ALA A 236 2.54 8.86 0.41
CA ALA A 236 3.52 9.11 -0.65
C ALA A 236 3.50 10.59 -1.12
N ALA A 237 4.49 10.99 -1.90
CA ALA A 237 4.50 12.30 -2.59
C ALA A 237 3.62 12.30 -3.85
N GLY A 238 3.30 11.13 -4.39
CA GLY A 238 2.43 10.96 -5.55
C GLY A 238 2.11 9.48 -5.79
N TRP A 239 1.15 9.20 -6.67
CA TRP A 239 0.74 7.84 -6.98
C TRP A 239 0.52 7.68 -8.48
N GLY A 240 1.22 6.72 -9.10
CA GLY A 240 1.04 6.33 -10.50
C GLY A 240 -0.01 5.23 -10.64
N LEU A 241 0.17 4.34 -11.61
CA LEU A 241 -0.71 3.17 -11.79
C LEU A 241 -0.10 1.98 -11.04
N GLY A 242 -0.32 1.96 -9.72
CA GLY A 242 0.14 0.90 -8.81
C GLY A 242 1.53 1.03 -8.21
N LEU A 243 2.25 2.12 -8.51
CA LEU A 243 3.46 2.50 -7.80
C LEU A 243 3.31 3.89 -7.16
N ALA A 244 3.72 3.98 -5.91
CA ALA A 244 3.86 5.24 -5.19
C ALA A 244 5.16 5.95 -5.58
N CYS A 245 5.17 7.27 -5.45
CA CYS A 245 6.37 8.11 -5.54
C CYS A 245 6.78 8.58 -4.15
N PHE A 246 8.02 8.32 -3.77
CA PHE A 246 8.64 8.75 -2.51
C PHE A 246 9.79 9.73 -2.79
N GLY A 247 10.21 10.46 -1.75
CA GLY A 247 11.17 11.55 -1.88
C GLY A 247 10.57 12.80 -2.52
N ASP A 248 11.41 13.66 -3.08
CA ASP A 248 11.03 15.00 -3.57
C ASP A 248 11.26 15.16 -5.09
N GLU A 249 11.30 16.40 -5.58
CA GLU A 249 11.53 16.70 -6.99
C GLU A 249 12.96 16.36 -7.46
N GLU A 250 13.94 16.38 -6.55
CA GLU A 250 15.35 16.08 -6.85
C GLU A 250 15.64 14.57 -6.71
N PHE A 251 15.05 13.93 -5.70
CA PHE A 251 15.29 12.53 -5.37
C PHE A 251 13.98 11.75 -5.35
N ARG A 252 13.56 11.24 -6.52
CA ARG A 252 12.33 10.45 -6.67
C ARG A 252 12.61 8.96 -6.66
N TRP A 253 11.94 8.25 -5.75
CA TRP A 253 11.87 6.80 -5.72
C TRP A 253 10.47 6.34 -6.10
N LEU A 254 10.35 5.35 -6.99
CA LEU A 254 9.13 4.59 -7.19
C LEU A 254 9.07 3.44 -6.19
N GLY A 255 7.89 2.90 -5.89
CA GLY A 255 7.80 1.71 -5.07
C GLY A 255 6.43 1.45 -4.49
N HIS A 256 6.41 0.62 -3.45
CA HIS A 256 5.20 0.35 -2.69
C HIS A 256 5.58 -0.15 -1.28
N ASP A 257 4.75 0.14 -0.30
CA ASP A 257 4.85 -0.39 1.06
C ASP A 257 3.71 -1.41 1.31
N GLY A 258 3.97 -2.44 2.10
CA GLY A 258 3.01 -3.49 2.35
C GLY A 258 3.10 -4.05 3.75
N THR A 259 1.93 -4.37 4.30
CA THR A 259 1.79 -5.06 5.57
C THR A 259 0.79 -6.19 5.38
N ALA A 260 1.09 -7.34 5.98
CA ALA A 260 0.13 -8.40 6.27
C ALA A 260 0.20 -8.71 7.77
N ASP A 261 -0.48 -9.74 8.25
CA ASP A 261 -0.64 -9.99 9.69
C ASP A 261 0.71 -10.24 10.37
N GLY A 262 1.31 -9.21 10.97
CA GLY A 262 2.63 -9.30 11.60
C GLY A 262 3.79 -9.36 10.61
N THR A 263 3.64 -8.83 9.40
CA THR A 263 4.72 -8.69 8.41
C THR A 263 4.78 -7.28 7.85
N SER A 264 5.95 -6.88 7.35
CA SER A 264 6.13 -5.61 6.65
C SER A 264 7.08 -5.79 5.47
N CYS A 265 6.82 -5.03 4.41
CA CYS A 265 7.54 -5.09 3.16
C CYS A 265 7.64 -3.69 2.56
N HIS A 266 8.83 -3.35 2.06
CA HIS A 266 9.09 -2.05 1.47
C HIS A 266 9.94 -2.22 0.21
N LEU A 267 9.47 -1.66 -0.90
CA LEU A 267 10.17 -1.66 -2.18
C LEU A 267 10.44 -0.21 -2.59
N ARG A 268 11.67 0.08 -3.02
CA ARG A 268 12.08 1.37 -3.58
C ARG A 268 12.90 1.14 -4.85
N ILE A 269 12.62 1.93 -5.88
CA ILE A 269 13.18 1.84 -7.22
C ILE A 269 13.58 3.26 -7.62
N ASP A 270 14.88 3.50 -7.73
CA ASP A 270 15.44 4.75 -8.23
C ASP A 270 15.82 4.57 -9.70
N GLN A 271 15.04 5.22 -10.57
CA GLN A 271 15.28 5.17 -12.02
C GLN A 271 16.50 5.99 -12.42
N ALA A 272 16.82 7.07 -11.71
CA ALA A 272 17.96 7.94 -12.04
C ALA A 272 19.29 7.27 -11.66
N GLY A 273 19.35 6.68 -10.47
CA GLY A 273 20.51 5.91 -10.00
C GLY A 273 20.57 4.47 -10.49
N ALA A 274 19.56 3.99 -11.23
CA ALA A 274 19.39 2.60 -11.63
C ALA A 274 19.60 1.64 -10.44
N CYS A 275 18.77 1.80 -9.41
CA CYS A 275 18.91 1.13 -8.12
C CYS A 275 17.57 0.58 -7.64
N VAL A 276 17.58 -0.61 -7.02
CA VAL A 276 16.41 -1.22 -6.37
C VAL A 276 16.76 -1.64 -4.95
N LEU A 277 15.98 -1.19 -3.97
CA LEU A 277 16.11 -1.55 -2.57
C LEU A 277 14.82 -2.22 -2.10
N ALA A 278 14.93 -3.38 -1.47
CA ALA A 278 13.81 -4.10 -0.89
C ALA A 278 14.09 -4.52 0.55
N LEU A 279 13.08 -4.44 1.40
CA LEU A 279 13.07 -4.98 2.75
C LEU A 279 11.85 -5.88 2.95
N THR A 280 12.06 -7.04 3.55
CA THR A 280 10.99 -7.87 4.11
C THR A 280 11.29 -8.16 5.57
N ALA A 281 10.25 -8.13 6.42
CA ALA A 281 10.37 -8.41 7.84
C ALA A 281 9.12 -9.13 8.34
N ASN A 282 9.30 -10.13 9.20
CA ASN A 282 8.21 -10.94 9.74
C ASN A 282 7.81 -10.53 11.17
N GLY A 283 7.79 -9.22 11.42
CA GLY A 283 7.26 -8.64 12.65
C GLY A 283 6.72 -7.23 12.42
N ALA A 284 5.72 -6.84 13.20
CA ALA A 284 5.08 -5.51 13.09
C ALA A 284 6.05 -4.32 13.29
N GLY A 285 7.17 -4.52 13.99
CA GLY A 285 8.23 -3.52 14.13
C GLY A 285 9.09 -3.31 12.87
N GLY A 286 8.81 -4.02 11.77
CA GLY A 286 9.59 -3.91 10.55
C GLY A 286 9.41 -2.57 9.81
N ALA A 287 8.26 -1.89 9.99
CA ALA A 287 8.09 -0.51 9.51
C ALA A 287 9.02 0.47 10.24
N ASP A 288 9.19 0.31 11.56
CA ASP A 288 10.12 1.12 12.36
C ASP A 288 11.58 0.81 11.97
N LEU A 289 11.89 -0.45 11.67
CA LEU A 289 13.18 -0.86 11.11
C LEU A 289 13.43 -0.19 9.76
N TRP A 290 12.45 -0.19 8.86
CA TRP A 290 12.54 0.48 7.57
C TRP A 290 12.79 1.98 7.73
N HIS A 291 12.08 2.64 8.66
CA HIS A 291 12.27 4.05 8.93
C HIS A 291 13.69 4.40 9.39
N ASP A 292 14.29 3.60 10.27
CA ASP A 292 15.71 3.74 10.65
C ASP A 292 16.63 3.50 9.44
N LEU A 293 16.36 2.47 8.64
CA LEU A 293 17.19 2.12 7.47
C LEU A 293 17.23 3.24 6.43
N VAL A 294 16.07 3.85 6.12
CA VAL A 294 16.01 4.91 5.10
C VAL A 294 16.72 6.20 5.54
N GLU A 295 16.85 6.44 6.85
CA GLU A 295 17.61 7.57 7.39
C GLU A 295 19.13 7.39 7.19
N GLU A 296 19.61 6.15 7.13
CA GLU A 296 21.03 5.82 6.92
C GLU A 296 21.41 5.72 5.42
N LEU A 297 20.45 5.76 4.49
CA LEU A 297 20.74 5.64 3.04
C LEU A 297 21.77 6.65 2.51
N PRO A 298 21.76 7.94 2.89
CA PRO A 298 22.78 8.89 2.45
C PRO A 298 24.21 8.50 2.88
N GLU A 299 24.36 7.87 4.04
CA GLU A 299 25.66 7.38 4.51
C GLU A 299 26.16 6.19 3.67
N LEU A 300 25.24 5.48 3.03
CA LEU A 300 25.50 4.41 2.06
C LEU A 300 25.66 4.93 0.62
N GLY A 301 25.64 6.25 0.42
CA GLY A 301 25.74 6.88 -0.91
C GLY A 301 24.46 6.76 -1.75
N LEU A 302 23.33 6.45 -1.13
CA LEU A 302 22.02 6.36 -1.78
C LEU A 302 21.19 7.63 -1.50
N PRO A 303 20.33 8.06 -2.44
CA PRO A 303 19.54 9.26 -2.24
C PRO A 303 18.51 9.10 -1.11
N PRO A 304 18.16 10.19 -0.39
CA PRO A 304 17.14 10.14 0.66
C PRO A 304 15.76 9.81 0.07
N THR A 305 14.87 9.25 0.88
CA THR A 305 13.52 8.84 0.44
C THR A 305 12.40 9.68 1.06
N ARG A 306 12.71 10.69 1.88
CA ARG A 306 11.71 11.43 2.68
C ARG A 306 11.49 12.86 2.22
N VAL A 307 10.23 13.28 2.28
CA VAL A 307 9.81 14.68 2.20
C VAL A 307 9.75 15.26 3.61
N GLN A 308 10.25 16.48 3.80
CA GLN A 308 10.06 17.21 5.06
C GLN A 308 8.60 17.66 5.19
N VAL A 309 7.94 17.31 6.30
CA VAL A 309 6.63 17.88 6.64
C VAL A 309 6.84 19.27 7.24
N ALA A 310 6.19 20.28 6.66
CA ALA A 310 6.22 21.63 7.20
C ALA A 310 5.62 21.66 8.61
N LYS A 311 6.25 22.41 9.53
CA LYS A 311 5.69 22.60 10.87
C LYS A 311 4.52 23.58 10.79
N SER A 312 3.37 23.15 11.27
CA SER A 312 2.17 23.98 11.41
C SER A 312 1.87 24.27 12.88
N CYS A 313 1.11 25.32 13.15
CA CYS A 313 0.76 25.71 14.51
C CYS A 313 -0.39 24.83 15.04
N PRO A 314 -0.28 24.28 16.26
CA PRO A 314 -1.36 23.50 16.86
C PRO A 314 -2.54 24.41 17.19
N ILE A 315 -3.74 23.89 16.98
CA ILE A 315 -5.02 24.51 17.35
C ILE A 315 -5.90 23.49 18.09
N PRO A 316 -6.79 23.93 19.00
CA PRO A 316 -7.81 23.04 19.56
C PRO A 316 -8.67 22.43 18.45
N VAL A 317 -9.16 21.21 18.66
CA VAL A 317 -10.16 20.61 17.77
C VAL A 317 -11.48 21.38 17.96
N PRO A 318 -12.00 22.06 16.92
CA PRO A 318 -13.28 22.76 17.02
C PRO A 318 -14.43 21.78 17.28
N ASP A 319 -15.43 22.20 18.05
CA ASP A 319 -16.58 21.34 18.40
C ASP A 319 -17.27 20.74 17.17
N GLY A 320 -17.35 21.52 16.09
CA GLY A 320 -17.95 21.11 14.83
C GLY A 320 -17.19 20.02 14.08
N ASP A 321 -15.97 19.67 14.47
CA ASP A 321 -15.17 18.60 13.83
C ASP A 321 -15.21 17.27 14.60
N PHE A 322 -15.81 17.24 15.79
CA PHE A 322 -16.17 15.99 16.46
C PHE A 322 -17.28 15.26 15.69
N GLY A 323 -17.24 13.94 15.71
CA GLY A 323 -18.20 13.07 15.04
C GLY A 323 -17.55 11.84 14.42
N SER A 324 -18.36 11.12 13.64
CA SER A 324 -17.94 9.91 12.95
C SER A 324 -17.77 10.16 11.45
N TYR A 325 -16.75 9.53 10.89
CA TYR A 325 -16.38 9.59 9.49
C TYR A 325 -16.21 8.16 8.97
N ARG A 326 -16.76 7.85 7.80
CA ARG A 326 -16.78 6.50 7.25
C ARG A 326 -16.13 6.39 5.87
N ASN A 327 -15.46 5.26 5.68
CA ASN A 327 -15.00 4.77 4.40
C ASN A 327 -15.43 3.30 4.29
N GLY A 328 -16.56 3.04 3.64
CA GLY A 328 -17.19 1.70 3.66
C GLY A 328 -17.53 1.27 5.09
N SER A 329 -17.03 0.11 5.51
CA SER A 329 -17.24 -0.40 6.87
C SER A 329 -16.32 0.23 7.92
N LEU A 330 -15.24 0.89 7.51
CA LEU A 330 -14.26 1.50 8.42
C LEU A 330 -14.82 2.80 9.00
N GLU A 331 -14.85 2.91 10.33
CA GLU A 331 -15.30 4.09 11.04
C GLU A 331 -14.17 4.75 11.83
N TYR A 332 -14.02 6.05 11.61
CA TYR A 332 -13.16 6.93 12.38
C TYR A 332 -14.05 7.84 13.23
N THR A 333 -13.95 7.76 14.54
CA THR A 333 -14.68 8.65 15.45
C THR A 333 -13.71 9.58 16.15
N ILE A 334 -13.92 10.88 15.98
CA ILE A 334 -13.18 11.93 16.67
C ILE A 334 -14.08 12.45 17.78
N ARG A 335 -13.64 12.31 19.03
CA ARG A 335 -14.46 12.66 20.20
C ARG A 335 -13.65 13.38 21.28
N PRO A 336 -14.31 14.14 22.17
CA PRO A 336 -13.65 14.74 23.31
C PRO A 336 -13.04 13.67 24.22
N ASP A 337 -11.87 13.95 24.79
CA ASP A 337 -11.30 13.16 25.88
C ASP A 337 -11.72 13.70 27.26
N ALA A 338 -11.46 12.92 28.31
CA ALA A 338 -11.84 13.28 29.68
C ALA A 338 -11.06 14.49 30.24
N ALA A 339 -9.94 14.86 29.61
CA ALA A 339 -9.09 15.98 29.99
C ALA A 339 -9.43 17.29 29.22
N GLY A 340 -10.47 17.27 28.38
CA GLY A 340 -10.87 18.42 27.56
C GLY A 340 -10.09 18.55 26.25
N GLY A 341 -9.33 17.52 25.86
CA GLY A 341 -8.72 17.36 24.56
C GLY A 341 -9.58 16.51 23.61
N ALA A 342 -8.94 15.83 22.67
CA ALA A 342 -9.60 14.99 21.69
C ALA A 342 -8.87 13.64 21.55
N CYS A 343 -9.61 12.60 21.16
CA CYS A 343 -9.03 11.33 20.73
C CYS A 343 -9.62 10.89 19.39
N LEU A 344 -8.85 10.06 18.69
CA LEU A 344 -9.30 9.32 17.52
C LEU A 344 -9.60 7.88 17.95
N ASP A 345 -10.74 7.37 17.51
CA ASP A 345 -11.17 5.99 17.68
C ASP A 345 -11.29 5.38 16.28
N VAL A 346 -10.59 4.28 16.03
CA VAL A 346 -10.60 3.56 14.74
C VAL A 346 -11.11 2.16 15.02
N ASP A 347 -12.38 1.90 14.70
CA ASP A 347 -13.06 0.62 14.96
C ASP A 347 -12.83 0.05 16.38
N GLY A 348 -12.78 0.92 17.40
CA GLY A 348 -12.59 0.56 18.81
C GLY A 348 -11.17 0.71 19.34
N ASP A 349 -10.17 0.90 18.47
CA ASP A 349 -8.81 1.22 18.86
C ASP A 349 -8.66 2.72 19.11
N VAL A 350 -8.41 3.09 20.36
CA VAL A 350 -8.37 4.49 20.80
C VAL A 350 -6.95 5.04 20.80
N PHE A 351 -6.74 6.09 20.02
CA PHE A 351 -5.52 6.89 19.94
C PHE A 351 -5.74 8.23 20.67
N PRO A 352 -5.14 8.40 21.87
CA PRO A 352 -5.36 9.59 22.68
C PRO A 352 -4.61 10.82 22.15
N GLU A 353 -4.93 11.97 22.71
CA GLU A 353 -4.21 13.24 22.51
C GLU A 353 -4.11 13.66 21.03
N LEU A 354 -5.26 13.67 20.34
CA LEU A 354 -5.37 14.23 19.01
C LEU A 354 -5.12 15.73 19.05
N THR A 355 -4.05 16.15 18.37
CA THR A 355 -3.69 17.57 18.20
C THR A 355 -3.88 17.96 16.75
N ARG A 356 -4.81 18.87 16.48
CA ARG A 356 -5.04 19.45 15.15
C ARG A 356 -4.07 20.61 14.90
N TYR A 357 -3.73 20.83 13.64
CA TYR A 357 -2.93 21.95 13.17
C TYR A 357 -3.70 22.85 12.21
N ALA A 358 -3.23 24.08 12.05
CA ALA A 358 -3.88 25.12 11.24
C ALA A 358 -4.01 24.77 9.75
N ASP A 359 -3.18 23.86 9.23
CA ASP A 359 -3.24 23.34 7.86
C ASP A 359 -4.20 22.16 7.69
N GLY A 360 -4.95 21.83 8.75
CA GLY A 360 -5.90 20.72 8.79
C GLY A 360 -5.27 19.38 9.16
N THR A 361 -3.94 19.24 9.19
CA THR A 361 -3.29 18.01 9.65
C THR A 361 -3.54 17.77 11.14
N PHE A 362 -3.35 16.54 11.59
CA PHE A 362 -3.36 16.21 13.01
C PHE A 362 -2.42 15.06 13.36
N THR A 363 -1.94 15.09 14.60
CA THR A 363 -1.17 14.01 15.22
C THR A 363 -1.99 13.33 16.30
N VAL A 364 -1.69 12.07 16.57
CA VAL A 364 -2.19 11.35 17.76
C VAL A 364 -1.01 10.82 18.56
N ARG A 365 -1.20 10.56 19.86
CA ARG A 365 -0.20 9.86 20.65
C ARG A 365 -0.31 8.36 20.38
N ASP A 366 0.76 7.77 19.90
CA ASP A 366 0.89 6.32 19.77
C ASP A 366 0.92 5.70 21.19
N PRO A 367 -0.06 4.85 21.56
CA PRO A 367 -0.11 4.23 22.88
C PRO A 367 1.09 3.34 23.20
N ALA A 368 1.75 2.77 22.19
CA ALA A 368 2.86 1.85 22.37
C ALA A 368 4.19 2.58 22.58
N THR A 369 4.44 3.67 21.84
CA THR A 369 5.71 4.42 21.91
C THR A 369 5.61 5.69 22.75
N GLY A 370 4.40 6.15 23.02
CA GLY A 370 4.13 7.43 23.67
C GLY A 370 4.51 8.64 22.81
N ARG A 371 4.86 8.47 21.53
CA ARG A 371 5.24 9.58 20.64
C ARG A 371 4.02 10.17 19.97
N ALA A 372 4.03 11.50 19.76
CA ALA A 372 3.09 12.13 18.85
C ALA A 372 3.47 11.75 17.42
N THR A 373 2.53 11.16 16.70
CA THR A 373 2.72 10.64 15.34
C THR A 373 1.78 11.35 14.38
N PRO A 374 2.27 11.87 13.24
CA PRO A 374 1.39 12.37 12.18
C PRO A 374 0.41 11.25 11.78
N CYS A 375 -0.88 11.57 11.76
CA CYS A 375 -1.92 10.55 11.65
C CYS A 375 -2.85 10.80 10.46
N GLY A 376 -3.31 12.04 10.30
CA GLY A 376 -4.29 12.37 9.28
C GLY A 376 -4.43 13.86 9.00
N ARG A 377 -5.42 14.21 8.20
CA ARG A 377 -5.89 15.59 8.03
C ARG A 377 -7.40 15.67 7.92
N PHE A 378 -7.97 16.79 8.38
CA PHE A 378 -9.35 17.18 8.12
C PHE A 378 -9.48 17.80 6.73
N ARG A 379 -10.63 17.60 6.08
CA ARG A 379 -10.99 18.22 4.80
C ARG A 379 -12.14 19.20 5.02
N GLY A 380 -11.88 20.48 4.77
CA GLY A 380 -12.81 21.58 5.01
C GLY A 380 -12.28 22.59 6.04
N GLU A 381 -13.06 23.64 6.28
CA GLU A 381 -12.72 24.67 7.26
C GLU A 381 -12.79 24.13 8.70
N PRO A 382 -11.99 24.65 9.65
CA PRO A 382 -12.11 24.32 11.07
C PRO A 382 -13.54 24.53 11.60
N GLY A 383 -14.12 23.51 12.20
CA GLY A 383 -15.50 23.46 12.69
C GLY A 383 -16.54 23.05 11.66
N ALA A 384 -16.12 22.77 10.42
CA ALA A 384 -16.99 22.37 9.33
C ALA A 384 -16.35 21.25 8.48
N ALA A 385 -15.53 20.38 9.08
CA ALA A 385 -14.93 19.26 8.38
C ALA A 385 -16.02 18.36 7.76
N ALA A 386 -15.90 18.12 6.46
CA ALA A 386 -16.78 17.24 5.70
C ALA A 386 -16.21 15.82 5.55
N ALA A 387 -14.90 15.68 5.73
CA ALA A 387 -14.20 14.40 5.66
C ALA A 387 -12.89 14.46 6.45
N VAL A 388 -12.28 13.30 6.68
CA VAL A 388 -10.92 13.14 7.18
C VAL A 388 -10.14 12.21 6.24
N GLU A 389 -8.83 12.41 6.15
CA GLU A 389 -7.92 11.52 5.44
C GLU A 389 -6.94 10.92 6.44
N ILE A 390 -6.93 9.59 6.55
CA ILE A 390 -6.09 8.84 7.51
C ILE A 390 -5.47 7.65 6.77
N GLY A 391 -4.15 7.53 6.81
CA GLY A 391 -3.43 6.45 6.12
C GLY A 391 -3.73 6.36 4.62
N GLY A 392 -3.94 7.49 3.95
CA GLY A 392 -4.30 7.56 2.52
C GLY A 392 -5.73 7.12 2.19
N ARG A 393 -6.62 6.96 3.18
CA ARG A 393 -8.06 6.72 2.95
C ARG A 393 -8.84 7.98 3.25
N LEU A 394 -9.76 8.34 2.36
CA LEU A 394 -10.71 9.43 2.57
C LEU A 394 -11.98 8.89 3.23
N ALA A 395 -12.36 9.43 4.39
CA ALA A 395 -13.58 9.06 5.11
C ALA A 395 -14.52 10.25 5.24
N ARG A 396 -15.76 10.10 4.77
CA ARG A 396 -16.77 11.16 4.76
C ARG A 396 -17.49 11.23 6.10
N ARG A 397 -17.85 12.42 6.53
CA ARG A 397 -18.67 12.61 7.72
C ARG A 397 -20.04 11.95 7.56
N CYS A 398 -20.50 11.28 8.62
CA CYS A 398 -21.80 10.62 8.71
C CYS A 398 -22.94 11.57 9.05
#